data_AF-A0A973Q626-F1
#
_entry.id   AF-A0A973Q626-F1
#
_cell.length_a   1.000
_cell.length_b   1.000
_cell.length_c   1.000
_cell.angle_alpha   90.00
_cell.angle_beta   90.00
_cell.angle_gamma   90.00
#
_symmetry.space_group_name_H-M   'P 1'
#
loop_
_entity.id
_entity.type
_entity.pdbx_description
1 polymer ?
#
loop_
_entity_poly.entity_id
_entity_poly.type
_entity_poly.pdbx_seq_one_letter_code
_entity_poly.pdbx_strand_id
1 'polypeptide(L)' 'LVGADLRGADLRSADLIGADVRGADLRAADLRGALFVTASQLGAASGDPETRLPRGLDRPAHWV' A
#
# COMPACT_ATOMS: atom_id res chain seq x y z
N LEU A 1 3.40 -8.86 6.52
CA LEU A 1 4.32 -7.92 5.85
C LEU A 1 4.80 -6.83 6.81
N VAL A 2 4.81 -7.09 8.12
CA VAL A 2 5.19 -6.08 9.11
C VAL A 2 6.64 -5.65 8.90
N GLY A 3 6.88 -4.35 8.77
CA GLY A 3 8.22 -3.78 8.55
C GLY A 3 8.88 -4.17 7.22
N ALA A 4 8.13 -4.72 6.26
CA ALA A 4 8.69 -5.16 4.99
C ALA A 4 9.09 -3.96 4.10
N ASP A 5 10.24 -4.07 3.43
CA ASP A 5 10.61 -3.17 2.34
C ASP A 5 9.95 -3.65 1.04
N LEU A 6 8.96 -2.90 0.57
CA LEU A 6 8.20 -3.16 -0.65
C LEU A 6 8.33 -1.99 -1.63
N ARG A 7 9.40 -1.19 -1.51
CA ARG A 7 9.60 -0.02 -2.36
C ARG A 7 9.68 -0.42 -3.83
N GLY A 8 8.92 0.26 -4.68
CA GLY A 8 8.86 -0.03 -6.11
C GLY A 8 8.27 -1.40 -6.47
N ALA A 9 7.70 -2.13 -5.50
CA ALA A 9 7.15 -3.45 -5.76
C ALA A 9 5.92 -3.37 -6.67
N ASP A 10 5.81 -4.34 -7.58
CA ASP A 10 4.58 -4.59 -8.32
C ASP A 10 3.65 -5.47 -7.47
N LEU A 11 2.60 -4.86 -6.91
CA LEU A 11 1.59 -5.52 -6.08
C LEU A 11 0.25 -5.62 -6.82
N ARG A 12 0.25 -5.43 -8.14
CA ARG A 12 -0.96 -5.63 -8.96
C ARG A 12 -1.41 -7.09 -8.81
N SER A 13 -2.71 -7.29 -8.60
CA SER A 13 -3.32 -8.61 -8.33
C SER A 13 -2.89 -9.31 -7.02
N ALA A 14 -2.14 -8.64 -6.14
CA ALA A 14 -1.87 -9.18 -4.81
C ALA A 14 -3.16 -9.26 -3.98
N ASP A 15 -3.40 -10.38 -3.32
CA ASP A 15 -4.46 -10.51 -2.33
C ASP A 15 -3.95 -10.03 -0.96
N LEU A 16 -4.54 -8.95 -0.45
CA LEU A 16 -4.18 -8.35 0.82
C LEU A 16 -5.25 -8.57 1.91
N ILE A 17 -6.16 -9.53 1.73
CA ILE A 17 -7.13 -9.89 2.77
C ILE A 17 -6.43 -10.32 4.06
N GLY A 18 -6.70 -9.60 5.16
CA GLY A 18 -6.09 -9.88 6.46
C GLY A 18 -4.57 -9.63 6.52
N ALA A 19 -3.96 -9.06 5.48
CA ALA A 19 -2.52 -8.80 5.48
C ALA A 19 -2.16 -7.71 6.49
N ASP A 20 -1.25 -8.05 7.41
CA ASP A 20 -0.64 -7.07 8.32
C ASP A 20 0.53 -6.36 7.63
N VAL A 21 0.29 -5.09 7.27
CA VAL A 21 1.24 -4.20 6.58
C VAL A 21 1.77 -3.09 7.51
N ARG A 22 1.62 -3.24 8.83
CA ARG A 22 2.12 -2.24 9.78
C ARG A 22 3.61 -1.98 9.58
N GLY A 23 3.96 -0.73 9.35
CA GLY A 23 5.35 -0.31 9.11
C GLY A 23 5.96 -0.80 7.80
N ALA A 24 5.17 -1.38 6.89
CA ALA A 24 5.66 -1.71 5.55
C ALA A 24 5.95 -0.42 4.77
N ASP A 25 7.01 -0.46 3.96
CA ASP A 25 7.42 0.64 3.09
C ASP A 25 6.93 0.38 1.65
N LEU A 26 5.87 1.06 1.26
CA LEU A 26 5.21 0.96 -0.05
C LEU A 26 5.57 2.12 -0.99
N ARG A 27 6.61 2.91 -0.69
CA ARG A 27 7.02 4.05 -1.54
C ARG A 27 7.29 3.60 -2.97
N ALA A 28 6.74 4.32 -3.95
CA ALA A 28 6.76 3.96 -5.37
C ALA A 28 6.17 2.57 -5.74
N ALA A 29 5.53 1.84 -4.81
CA ALA A 29 4.89 0.56 -5.11
C ALA A 29 3.62 0.74 -5.96
N ASP A 30 3.31 -0.26 -6.78
CA ASP A 30 2.11 -0.28 -7.61
C ASP A 30 1.05 -1.23 -7.03
N LEU A 31 0.09 -0.68 -6.30
CA LEU A 31 -1.05 -1.41 -5.75
C LEU A 31 -2.27 -1.37 -6.68
N ARG A 32 -2.15 -0.88 -7.92
CA ARG A 32 -3.31 -0.81 -8.83
C ARG A 32 -3.86 -2.21 -9.10
N GLY A 33 -5.10 -2.46 -8.71
CA GLY A 33 -5.72 -3.78 -8.89
C GLY A 33 -5.25 -4.83 -7.88
N ALA A 34 -4.54 -4.42 -6.82
CA ALA A 34 -4.46 -5.23 -5.61
C ALA A 34 -5.87 -5.45 -5.04
N LEU A 35 -6.11 -6.63 -4.51
CA LEU A 35 -7.40 -7.07 -4.02
C LEU A 35 -7.48 -6.83 -2.51
N PHE A 36 -8.65 -6.36 -2.06
CA PHE A 36 -8.98 -6.20 -0.64
C PHE A 36 -8.07 -5.25 0.16
N VAL A 37 -7.46 -4.26 -0.51
CA VAL A 37 -6.76 -3.16 0.17
C VAL A 37 -7.77 -2.29 0.91
N THR A 38 -7.49 -2.01 2.17
CA THR A 38 -8.30 -1.12 3.00
C THR A 38 -7.57 0.19 3.30
N ALA A 39 -8.32 1.26 3.57
CA ALA A 39 -7.75 2.53 4.01
C ALA A 39 -6.93 2.37 5.30
N SER A 40 -7.34 1.49 6.23
CA SER A 40 -6.59 1.20 7.45
C SER A 40 -5.24 0.55 7.18
N GLN A 41 -5.15 -0.36 6.20
CA GLN A 41 -3.86 -0.95 5.79
C GLN A 41 -2.93 0.11 5.21
N LEU A 42 -3.43 1.00 4.34
CA LEU A 42 -2.64 2.11 3.81
C LEU A 42 -2.17 3.07 4.92
N GLY A 43 -3.05 3.39 5.87
CA GLY A 43 -2.73 4.26 7.00
C GLY A 43 -1.66 3.68 7.93
N ALA A 44 -1.57 2.36 8.03
CA ALA A 44 -0.57 1.65 8.84
C ALA A 44 0.79 1.48 8.15
N ALA A 45 0.87 1.79 6.85
CA ALA A 45 2.08 1.70 6.04
C ALA A 45 2.63 3.10 5.71
N SER A 46 3.87 3.10 5.21
CA SER A 46 4.49 4.29 4.62
C SER A 46 4.37 4.23 3.11
N GLY A 47 4.01 5.34 2.48
CA GLY A 47 3.98 5.51 1.03
C GLY A 47 4.25 6.96 0.68
N ASP A 48 4.26 7.27 -0.60
CA ASP A 48 4.59 8.59 -1.13
C ASP A 48 3.67 8.96 -2.32
N PRO A 49 3.86 10.15 -2.94
CA PRO A 49 3.12 10.55 -4.12
C PRO A 49 3.27 9.62 -5.32
N GLU A 50 4.33 8.81 -5.37
CA GLU A 50 4.60 7.84 -6.43
C GLU A 50 3.92 6.48 -6.16
N THR A 51 3.56 6.17 -4.91
CA THR A 51 2.79 4.97 -4.58
C THR A 51 1.44 5.00 -5.29
N ARG A 52 1.17 4.00 -6.13
CA ARG A 52 -0.01 3.95 -7.00
C ARG A 52 -1.10 3.13 -6.33
N LEU A 53 -2.22 3.76 -6.00
CA LEU A 53 -3.30 3.14 -5.25
C LEU A 53 -4.38 2.50 -6.13
N PRO A 54 -5.14 1.52 -5.60
CA PRO A 54 -6.41 1.08 -6.19
C PRO A 54 -7.37 2.26 -6.39
N ARG A 55 -8.22 2.16 -7.43
CA ARG A 55 -9.25 3.18 -7.68
C ARG A 55 -10.21 3.27 -6.50
N GLY A 56 -10.59 4.49 -6.12
CA GLY A 56 -11.54 4.75 -5.04
C GLY A 56 -10.95 4.71 -3.63
N LEU A 57 -9.63 4.54 -3.49
CA LEU A 57 -8.93 4.76 -2.24
C LEU A 57 -8.17 6.07 -2.28
N ASP A 58 -8.33 6.86 -1.21
CA ASP A 58 -7.58 8.09 -1.04
C ASP A 58 -6.20 7.82 -0.44
N ARG A 59 -5.24 8.65 -0.84
CA ARG A 59 -3.91 8.64 -0.28
C ARG A 59 -3.95 9.10 1.19
N PRO A 60 -3.35 8.36 2.13
CA PRO A 60 -3.20 8.84 3.50
C PRO A 60 -2.49 10.19 3.55
N ALA A 61 -2.95 11.10 4.41
CA ALA A 61 -2.46 12.47 4.45
C ALA A 61 -0.96 12.60 4.78
N HIS A 62 -0.37 11.61 5.44
CA HIS A 62 1.04 11.58 5.80
C HIS A 62 1.95 11.00 4.71
N TRP A 63 1.40 10.60 3.57
CA TRP A 63 2.19 10.16 2.41
C TRP A 63 2.56 11.39 1.57
N VAL A 64 3.64 12.05 1.98
CA VAL A 64 4.21 13.27 1.38
C VAL A 64 5.35 12.98 0.42
#